data_AF-A0A965F981-F1
#
_entry.id   AF-A0A965F981-F1
#
_cell.length_a   1.000
_cell.length_b   1.000
_cell.length_c   1.000
_cell.angle_alpha   90.00
_cell.angle_beta   90.00
_cell.angle_gamma   90.00
#
_symmetry.space_group_name_H-M   'P 1'
#
loop_
_entity.id
_entity.type
_entity.pdbx_description
1 polymer ?
#
loop_
_entity_poly.entity_id
_entity_poly.type
_entity_poly.pdbx_seq_one_letter_code
_entity_poly.pdbx_strand_id
1 'polypeptide(L)' 'KDSRSYRVSFARILGELAEYFRPEWGLERGGRELVDFFKETGFTEAEFAGKKAIRLQQLKELLAQGRLNAGLRWT' A
#
# COMPACT_ATOMS: atom_id res chain seq x y z
N LYS A 1 13.38 -6.23 20.33
CA LYS A 1 13.63 -6.93 19.05
C LYS A 1 12.29 -7.06 18.35
N ASP A 2 12.03 -6.34 17.25
CA ASP A 2 10.74 -6.42 16.54
C ASP A 2 10.62 -7.82 15.91
N SER A 3 9.57 -8.55 16.27
CA SER A 3 9.32 -9.92 15.80
C SER A 3 8.96 -9.97 14.31
N ARG A 4 8.72 -8.83 13.65
CA ARG A 4 8.27 -8.72 12.25
C ARG A 4 9.42 -8.42 11.28
N SER A 5 10.62 -8.90 11.58
CA SER A 5 11.76 -8.77 10.66
C SER A 5 11.73 -9.91 9.65
N TYR A 6 11.20 -9.65 8.45
CA TYR A 6 11.23 -10.60 7.35
C TYR A 6 12.55 -10.49 6.58
N ARG A 7 13.23 -11.61 6.39
CA ARG A 7 14.40 -11.73 5.52
C ARG A 7 14.10 -12.77 4.46
N VAL A 8 14.24 -12.40 3.20
CA VAL A 8 14.00 -13.28 2.05
C VAL A 8 15.28 -13.42 1.25
N SER A 9 15.51 -14.62 0.71
CA SER A 9 16.64 -14.89 -0.18
C SER A 9 16.17 -14.82 -1.63
N PHE A 10 16.94 -14.12 -2.46
CA PHE A 10 16.74 -14.05 -3.91
C PHE A 10 17.62 -15.05 -4.68
N ALA A 11 18.34 -15.95 -3.97
CA ALA A 11 19.29 -16.86 -4.59
C ALA A 11 18.68 -17.72 -5.71
N ARG A 12 17.43 -18.16 -5.54
CA ARG A 12 16.76 -19.02 -6.51
C ARG A 12 16.48 -18.31 -7.84
N ILE A 13 15.82 -17.15 -7.80
CA ILE A 13 15.48 -16.40 -9.02
C ILE A 13 16.73 -15.86 -9.72
N LEU A 14 17.73 -15.44 -8.94
CA LEU A 14 19.02 -14.98 -9.47
C LEU A 14 19.92 -16.12 -9.96
N GLY A 15 19.59 -17.39 -9.66
CA GLY A 15 20.28 -18.56 -10.18
C GLY A 15 19.59 -19.14 -11.41
N GLU A 16 18.30 -19.50 -11.28
CA GLU A 16 17.53 -20.18 -12.32
C GLU A 16 17.15 -19.25 -13.49
N LEU A 17 16.97 -17.95 -13.23
CA LEU A 17 16.42 -16.99 -14.20
C LEU A 17 17.33 -15.77 -14.42
N ALA A 18 18.62 -15.86 -14.10
CA ALA A 18 19.56 -14.73 -14.17
C ALA A 18 19.63 -14.04 -15.55
N GLU A 19 19.46 -14.83 -16.62
CA GLU A 19 19.48 -14.32 -17.99
C GLU A 19 18.25 -13.47 -18.31
N TYR A 20 17.11 -13.76 -17.67
CA TYR A 20 15.81 -13.16 -17.94
C TYR A 20 15.40 -12.12 -16.88
N PHE A 21 15.92 -12.22 -15.66
CA PHE A 21 15.54 -11.39 -14.54
C PHE A 21 16.72 -10.57 -14.03
N ARG A 22 16.66 -9.25 -14.26
CA ARG A 22 17.64 -8.27 -13.79
C ARG A 22 16.91 -7.15 -13.05
N PRO A 23 17.02 -7.05 -11.72
CA PRO A 23 16.41 -5.96 -10.96
C PRO A 23 17.01 -4.60 -11.39
N GLU A 24 16.17 -3.68 -11.84
CA GLU A 24 16.59 -2.34 -12.26
C GLU A 24 16.25 -1.24 -11.24
N TRP A 25 15.40 -1.55 -10.27
CA TRP A 25 14.96 -0.62 -9.23
C TRP A 25 15.63 -0.93 -7.89
N GLY A 26 16.38 0.05 -7.39
CA GLY A 26 16.83 0.10 -6.01
C GLY A 26 15.78 0.74 -5.09
N LEU A 27 15.98 0.62 -3.78
CA LEU A 27 15.08 1.18 -2.76
C LEU A 27 14.95 2.69 -2.88
N GLU A 28 16.06 3.39 -3.11
CA GLU A 28 16.11 4.84 -3.20
C GLU A 28 15.40 5.34 -4.46
N ARG A 29 15.55 4.64 -5.58
CA ARG A 29 14.85 4.97 -6.83
C ARG A 29 13.35 4.74 -6.68
N GLY A 30 12.94 3.59 -6.17
CA GLY A 30 11.53 3.28 -5.93
C GLY A 30 10.88 4.26 -4.96
N GLY A 31 11.58 4.64 -3.89
CA GLY A 31 11.09 5.64 -2.94
C GLY A 31 10.86 7.01 -3.56
N ARG A 32 11.78 7.48 -4.42
CA ARG A 32 11.61 8.75 -5.15
C ARG A 32 10.44 8.71 -6.12
N GLU A 33 10.35 7.65 -6.93
CA GLU A 33 9.28 7.49 -7.92
C GLU A 33 7.89 7.46 -7.25
N LEU A 34 7.76 6.83 -6.08
CA LEU A 34 6.51 6.88 -5.30
C LEU A 34 6.15 8.29 -4.83
N VAL A 35 7.12 9.05 -4.30
CA VAL A 35 6.89 10.43 -3.86
C VAL A 35 6.45 11.31 -5.01
N ASP A 36 7.11 11.18 -6.17
CA ASP A 36 6.79 11.98 -7.35
C ASP A 36 5.40 11.61 -7.90
N PHE A 37 5.07 10.32 -7.93
CA PHE A 37 3.73 9.85 -8.32
C PHE A 37 2.62 10.39 -7.41
N PHE A 38 2.81 10.39 -6.09
CA PHE A 38 1.81 10.95 -5.17
C PHE A 38 1.64 12.47 -5.34
N LYS A 39 2.72 13.20 -5.65
CA LYS A 39 2.62 14.62 -5.98
C LYS A 39 1.86 14.85 -7.29
N GLU A 40 2.18 14.09 -8.33
CA GLU A 40 1.55 14.21 -9.65
C GLU A 40 0.04 13.94 -9.59
N THR A 41 -0.37 12.92 -8.84
CA THR A 41 -1.78 12.56 -8.67
C THR A 41 -2.53 13.48 -7.70
N GLY A 42 -1.83 14.39 -7.03
CA GLY A 42 -2.41 15.25 -6.00
C GLY A 42 -2.86 14.49 -4.76
N PHE A 43 -2.33 13.29 -4.51
CA PHE A 43 -2.67 12.48 -3.35
C PHE A 43 -2.09 13.10 -2.08
N THR A 44 -2.97 13.62 -1.23
CA THR A 44 -2.58 14.42 -0.07
C THR A 44 -2.39 13.56 1.19
N GLU A 45 -1.63 14.09 2.15
CA GLU A 45 -1.52 13.49 3.49
C GLU A 45 -2.88 13.33 4.17
N ALA A 46 -3.80 14.28 4.00
CA ALA A 46 -5.14 14.23 4.55
C ALA A 46 -5.96 13.04 3.99
N GLU A 47 -5.75 12.70 2.71
CA GLU A 47 -6.39 11.53 2.10
C GLU A 47 -5.77 10.21 2.59
N PHE A 48 -4.45 10.18 2.77
CA PHE A 48 -3.74 9.04 3.35
C PHE A 48 -4.13 8.77 4.81
N ALA A 49 -4.26 9.82 5.62
CA ALA A 49 -4.74 9.74 7.00
C ALA A 49 -6.28 9.64 7.10
N GLY A 50 -6.98 9.76 5.96
CA GLY A 50 -8.43 9.82 5.87
C GLY A 50 -9.07 8.48 5.50
N LYS A 51 -10.40 8.52 5.34
CA LYS A 51 -11.22 7.35 4.96
C LYS A 51 -10.81 6.66 3.67
N LYS A 52 -10.13 7.38 2.74
CA LYS A 52 -9.67 6.81 1.47
C LYS A 52 -8.68 5.66 1.69
N ALA A 53 -7.80 5.79 2.68
CA ALA A 53 -6.82 4.76 3.02
C ALA A 53 -7.08 4.06 4.38
N ILE A 54 -7.86 4.68 5.27
CA ILE A 54 -8.20 4.11 6.58
C ILE A 54 -9.61 3.52 6.57
N ARG A 55 -9.67 2.19 6.41
CA ARG A 55 -10.93 1.42 6.38
C ARG A 55 -11.86 1.70 7.56
N LEU A 56 -11.33 1.81 8.78
CA LEU A 56 -12.14 2.05 9.96
C LEU A 56 -12.89 3.39 9.89
N GLN A 57 -12.26 4.43 9.34
CA GLN A 57 -12.91 5.73 9.15
C GLN A 57 -13.99 5.64 8.06
N GLN A 58 -13.72 4.94 6.94
CA GLN A 58 -14.71 4.72 5.89
C GLN A 58 -15.95 3.98 6.40
N LEU A 59 -15.77 2.93 7.21
CA LEU A 59 -16.89 2.18 7.78
C LEU A 59 -17.74 3.04 8.74
N LYS A 60 -17.09 3.84 9.60
CA LYS A 60 -17.80 4.78 10.48
C LYS A 60 -18.63 5.78 9.70
N GLU A 61 -18.08 6.32 8.62
CA GLU A 61 -18.82 7.27 7.78
C GLU A 61 -20.00 6.61 7.05
N LEU A 62 -19.81 5.41 6.48
CA LEU A 62 -20.89 4.71 5.79
C LEU A 62 -22.04 4.30 6.73
N LEU A 63 -21.73 3.96 7.99
CA LEU A 63 -22.72 3.72 9.04
C LEU A 63 -23.47 5.02 9.40
N ALA A 64 -22.74 6.12 9.59
CA ALA A 64 -23.33 7.43 9.88
C ALA A 64 -24.24 7.93 8.75
N GLN A 65 -23.91 7.58 7.50
CA GLN A 65 -24.72 7.87 6.31
C GLN A 65 -25.89 6.90 6.12
N GLY A 66 -26.02 5.87 6.95
CA GLY A 66 -27.06 4.84 6.82
C GLY A 66 -26.92 3.95 5.57
N ARG A 67 -25.77 4.01 4.88
CA ARG A 67 -25.46 3.18 3.70
C ARG A 67 -25.06 1.76 4.07
N LEU A 68 -24.59 1.58 5.31
CA LEU A 68 -24.38 0.28 5.92
C LEU A 68 -25.29 0.15 7.14
N ASN A 69 -25.80 -1.06 7.37
CA ASN A 69 -26.46 -1.43 8.61
C ASN A 69 -25.43 -1.83 9.69
N ALA A 70 -25.91 -2.05 10.92
CA ALA A 70 -25.06 -2.46 12.05
C ALA A 70 -24.26 -3.76 11.81
N GLY A 71 -24.71 -4.62 10.89
CA GLY A 71 -23.99 -5.81 10.44
C GLY A 71 -22.95 -5.55 9.35
N LEU A 72 -22.65 -4.28 9.04
CA LEU A 72 -21.77 -3.85 7.95
C LEU A 72 -22.20 -4.41 6.58
N ARG A 73 -23.52 -4.47 6.32
CA ARG A 73 -24.10 -4.81 5.02
C ARG A 73 -24.76 -3.60 4.40
N TRP A 74 -24.75 -3.52 3.07
CA TRP A 74 -25.43 -2.46 2.32
C TRP A 74 -26.93 -2.47 2.60
N THR A 75 -27.49 -1.27 2.70
CA THR A 75 -28.93 -1.01 2.86
C THR A 75 -29.60 -0.69 1.53
#